data_AF-A0A497CZ53-F1
#
_entry.id   AF-A0A497CZ53-F1
#
_cell.length_a   1.000
_cell.length_b   1.000
_cell.length_c   1.000
_cell.angle_alpha   90.00
_cell.angle_beta   90.00
_cell.angle_gamma   90.00
#
_symmetry.space_group_name_H-M   'P 1'
#
loop_
_entity.id
_entity.type
_entity.pdbx_description
1 polymer ?
#
loop_
_entity_poly.entity_id
_entity_poly.type
_entity_poly.pdbx_seq_one_letter_code
_entity_poly.pdbx_strand_id
1 'polypeptide(L)' 'ARTRITFTCNDGINFSSAVARSIETNEGQTAEATAIGYDEEGDEVARFTFTWTFKPKQS' A
#
# COMPACT_ATOMS: atom_id res chain seq x y z
N ALA A 1 28.72 2.23 3.36
CA ALA A 1 28.12 0.89 3.52
C ALA A 1 26.95 0.75 2.56
N ARG A 2 26.80 -0.40 1.88
CA ARG A 2 25.58 -0.72 1.12
C ARG A 2 24.76 -1.71 1.97
N THR A 3 24.11 -1.21 3.01
CA THR A 3 23.21 -2.03 3.85
C THR A 3 21.96 -2.35 3.02
N ARG A 4 21.58 -3.63 2.94
CA ARG A 4 20.34 -4.03 2.26
C ARG A 4 19.16 -3.65 3.17
N ILE A 5 18.17 -2.97 2.60
CA ILE A 5 16.93 -2.63 3.28
C ILE A 5 15.79 -3.35 2.55
N THR A 6 14.95 -4.06 3.30
CA THR A 6 13.77 -4.75 2.78
C THR A 6 12.52 -4.00 3.19
N PHE A 7 11.71 -3.59 2.22
CA PHE A 7 10.43 -2.93 2.47
C PHE A 7 9.29 -3.94 2.43
N THR A 8 8.46 -3.92 3.47
CA THR A 8 7.26 -4.75 3.59
C THR A 8 6.03 -3.87 3.76
N CYS A 9 4.97 -4.17 3.02
CA CYS A 9 3.65 -3.56 3.16
C CYS A 9 2.63 -4.68 3.38
N ASN A 10 1.87 -4.58 4.48
CA ASN A 10 0.91 -5.61 4.88
C ASN A 10 -0.55 -5.22 4.54
N ASP A 11 -0.76 -4.09 3.87
CA ASP A 11 -2.09 -3.54 3.57
C ASP A 11 -2.69 -4.05 2.25
N GLY A 12 -2.21 -5.18 1.73
CA GLY A 12 -2.70 -5.76 0.45
C GLY A 12 -4.20 -6.05 0.45
N ILE A 13 -4.78 -6.38 1.61
CA ILE A 13 -6.23 -6.61 1.77
C ILE A 13 -7.01 -5.28 1.64
N ASN A 14 -6.47 -4.17 2.15
CA ASN A 14 -7.11 -2.85 2.07
C ASN A 14 -7.21 -2.40 0.60
N PHE A 15 -6.13 -2.59 -0.17
CA PHE A 15 -6.15 -2.31 -1.61
C PHE A 15 -7.15 -3.19 -2.35
N SER A 16 -7.13 -4.50 -2.11
CA SER A 16 -8.05 -5.44 -2.76
C SER A 16 -9.52 -5.08 -2.48
N SER A 17 -9.82 -4.69 -1.24
CA SER A 17 -11.16 -4.27 -0.83
C SER A 17 -11.57 -2.95 -1.48
N ALA A 18 -10.67 -1.96 -1.54
CA ALA A 18 -10.95 -0.67 -2.18
C ALA A 18 -11.20 -0.83 -3.69
N VAL A 19 -10.42 -1.66 -4.38
CA VAL A 19 -10.63 -2.00 -5.80
C VAL A 19 -11.99 -2.68 -6.00
N ALA A 20 -12.32 -3.70 -5.20
CA ALA A 20 -13.59 -4.42 -5.31
C ALA A 20 -14.79 -3.47 -5.11
N ARG A 21 -14.76 -2.63 -4.07
CA ARG A 21 -15.82 -1.63 -3.82
C ARG A 21 -15.92 -0.60 -4.94
N SER A 22 -14.78 -0.18 -5.49
CA SER A 22 -14.75 0.80 -6.58
C SER A 22 -15.43 0.28 -7.86
N ILE A 23 -15.30 -1.02 -8.11
CA ILE A 23 -16.00 -1.71 -9.20
C ILE A 23 -17.49 -1.85 -8.88
N GLU A 24 -17.83 -2.27 -7.66
CA GLU A 24 -19.22 -2.49 -7.23
C GLU A 24 -20.06 -1.20 -7.27
N THR A 25 -19.53 -0.10 -6.74
CA THR A 25 -20.27 1.16 -6.61
C THR A 25 -20.13 2.06 -7.82
N ASN A 26 -19.18 1.77 -8.71
CA ASN A 26 -18.74 2.65 -9.79
C ASN A 26 -18.20 4.02 -9.30
N GLU A 27 -17.85 4.13 -8.01
CA GLU A 27 -17.29 5.32 -7.39
C GLU A 27 -15.81 5.13 -7.05
N GLY A 28 -15.06 6.24 -6.93
CA GLY A 28 -13.67 6.18 -6.50
C GLY A 28 -13.55 5.76 -5.03
N GLN A 29 -12.63 4.86 -4.73
CA GLN A 29 -12.36 4.42 -3.35
C GLN A 29 -10.91 4.72 -2.98
N THR A 30 -10.70 5.20 -1.76
CA THR A 30 -9.36 5.52 -1.25
C THR A 30 -8.92 4.49 -0.22
N ALA A 31 -7.67 4.05 -0.29
CA ALA A 31 -7.03 3.22 0.71
C ALA A 31 -5.69 3.83 1.14
N GLU A 32 -5.38 3.68 2.43
CA GLU A 32 -4.07 3.99 2.98
C GLU A 32 -3.26 2.71 3.14
N ALA A 33 -1.95 2.80 2.92
CA ALA A 33 -1.02 1.70 3.14
C ALA A 33 0.29 2.21 3.73
N THR A 34 0.90 1.39 4.57
CA THR A 34 2.18 1.66 5.22
C THR A 34 3.22 0.64 4.77
N ALA A 35 4.32 1.14 4.20
CA ALA A 35 5.51 0.35 3.92
C ALA A 35 6.58 0.63 4.98
N ILE A 36 7.08 -0.44 5.61
CA ILE A 36 8.14 -0.37 6.62
C ILE A 36 9.40 -1.01 6.07
N GLY A 37 10.52 -0.30 6.16
CA GLY A 37 11.84 -0.75 5.76
C GLY A 37 12.62 -1.28 6.95
N TYR A 38 13.12 -2.51 6.83
CA TYR A 38 13.97 -3.16 7.82
C TYR A 38 15.36 -3.41 7.26
N ASP A 39 16.38 -3.24 8.09
CA ASP A 39 17.74 -3.67 7.76
C ASP A 39 17.93 -5.20 7.99
N GLU A 40 19.18 -5.67 7.95
CA GLU A 40 19.51 -7.08 8.11
C GLU A 40 19.41 -7.58 9.56
N GLU A 41 19.40 -6.66 10.55
CA GLU A 41 19.25 -6.97 11.97
C GLU A 41 17.76 -7.00 12.38
N GLY A 42 16.88 -6.54 11.48
CA GLY A 42 15.44 -6.47 11.70
C GLY A 42 15.01 -5.13 12.31
N ASP A 43 15.90 -4.14 12.37
CA ASP A 43 15.58 -2.82 12.88
C ASP A 43 14.79 -2.03 11.85
N GLU A 44 13.72 -1.36 12.29
CA GLU A 44 12.97 -0.44 11.46
C GLU A 44 13.82 0.81 11.20
N VAL A 45 14.23 0.98 9.94
CA VAL A 45 15.07 2.11 9.50
C VAL A 45 14.31 3.14 8.67
N ALA A 46 13.08 2.82 8.24
CA ALA A 46 12.23 3.73 7.48
C ALA A 46 10.75 3.34 7.55
N ARG A 47 9.87 4.35 7.49
CA ARG A 47 8.41 4.20 7.41
C ARG A 47 7.82 5.17 6.40
N PHE A 48 6.99 4.66 5.50
CA PHE A 48 6.30 5.45 4.49
C PHE A 48 4.81 5.13 4.49
N THR A 49 3.98 6.16 4.52
CA THR A 49 2.52 6.04 4.40
C THR A 49 2.09 6.62 3.06
N PHE A 50 1.27 5.87 2.33
CA PHE A 50 0.77 6.23 1.01
C PHE A 50 -0.75 6.22 1.02
N THR A 51 -1.33 7.22 0.37
CA THR A 51 -2.77 7.27 0.12
C THR A 51 -3.03 7.06 -1.36
N TRP A 52 -3.81 6.04 -1.71
CA TRP A 52 -4.14 5.68 -3.08
C TRP A 52 -5.63 5.77 -3.33
N THR A 53 -6.03 6.37 -4.44
CA THR A 53 -7.42 6.34 -4.92
C THR A 53 -7.53 5.45 -6.15
N PHE A 54 -8.43 4.47 -6.09
CA PHE A 54 -8.79 3.58 -7.18
C PHE A 54 -10.10 4.07 -7.80
N LYS A 55 -10.18 4.03 -9.14
CA LYS A 55 -11.39 4.38 -9.90
C LYS A 55 -11.59 3.36 -11.02
N PRO A 56 -12.82 2.93 -11.30
CA PRO A 56 -13.09 2.09 -12.44
C PRO A 56 -12.78 2.86 -13.73
N LYS A 57 -12.25 2.16 -14.73
CA LYS A 57 -12.03 2.75 -16.04
C LYS A 57 -13.39 3.03 -16.67
N GLN A 58 -13.66 4.29 -16.99
CA GLN A 58 -14.81 4.68 -17.81
C GLN A 58 -14.34 4.72 -19.27
N SER A 59 -15.11 4.08 -20.16
CA SER A 59 -14.90 4.03 -21.61
C SER A 59 -15.70 5.09 -22.33
#